data_AF-A0A1J3JDB6-F1
#
_entry.id   AF-A0A1J3JDB6-F1
#
_cell.length_a   1.000
_cell.length_b   1.000
_cell.length_c   1.000
_cell.angle_alpha   90.00
_cell.angle_beta   90.00
_cell.angle_gamma   90.00
#
_symmetry.space_group_name_H-M   'P 1'
#
loop_
_entity.id
_entity.type
_entity.pdbx_description
1 polymer ?
#
loop_
_entity_poly.entity_id
_entity_poly.type
_entity_poly.pdbx_seq_one_letter_code
_entity_poly.pdbx_strand_id
1 'polypeptide(L)'
;LIKSTTKVTLEKRAPKVIAFCPVLNGYLYTATVIGEPYEKLVHIDHSGKVLWEKSYPDSVDTFGMFSEREAIAMSVTAGQIDVIDLLEHTVRSYPHQYA
;
A
#
# COMPACT_ATOMS: atom_id res chain seq x y z
N LEU A 1 33.49 -2.00 -28.46
CA LEU A 1 32.60 -2.67 -27.48
C LEU A 1 31.20 -2.76 -28.07
N ILE A 2 30.67 -3.97 -28.24
CA ILE A 2 29.30 -4.18 -28.72
C ILE A 2 28.37 -4.06 -27.50
N LYS A 3 27.47 -3.07 -27.50
CA LYS A 3 26.35 -3.01 -26.56
C LYS A 3 25.26 -3.94 -27.10
N SER A 4 25.01 -5.06 -26.42
CA SER A 4 23.80 -5.84 -26.69
C SER A 4 22.63 -5.20 -25.95
N THR A 5 21.49 -5.13 -26.61
CA THR A 5 20.24 -4.61 -26.02
C THR A 5 19.24 -5.75 -26.02
N THR A 6 18.70 -6.09 -24.85
CA THR A 6 17.63 -7.08 -24.73
C THR A 6 16.33 -6.36 -24.43
N LYS A 7 15.29 -6.66 -25.20
CA LYS A 7 13.93 -6.17 -24.95
C LYS A 7 13.23 -7.19 -24.05
N VAL A 8 12.86 -6.77 -22.85
CA VAL A 8 12.03 -7.55 -21.93
C VAL A 8 10.60 -7.04 -22.04
N THR A 9 9.66 -7.94 -22.30
CA THR A 9 8.22 -7.64 -22.28
C THR A 9 7.61 -8.33 -21.08
N LEU A 10 6.99 -7.57 -20.18
CA LEU A 10 6.24 -8.13 -19.07
C LEU A 10 4.85 -8.53 -19.56
N GLU A 11 4.43 -9.77 -19.26
CA GLU A 11 3.14 -10.32 -19.71
C GLU A 11 1.94 -9.70 -18.97
N LYS A 12 2.18 -9.10 -17.79
CA LYS A 12 1.16 -8.47 -16.96
C LYS A 12 1.64 -7.12 -16.46
N ARG A 13 0.70 -6.20 -16.26
CA ARG A 13 0.97 -4.96 -15.53
C ARG A 13 1.36 -5.34 -14.11
N ALA A 14 2.56 -4.94 -13.70
CA ALA A 14 3.02 -5.12 -12.34
C ALA A 14 2.65 -3.85 -11.53
N PRO A 15 2.15 -4.01 -10.30
CA PRO A 15 2.03 -2.88 -9.39
C PRO A 15 3.43 -2.30 -9.12
N LYS A 16 3.56 -0.98 -9.22
CA LYS A 16 4.74 -0.26 -8.77
C LYS A 16 4.61 -0.06 -7.27
N VAL A 17 5.50 -0.68 -6.49
CA VAL A 17 5.63 -0.40 -5.06
C VAL A 17 6.19 1.02 -4.90
N ILE A 18 5.48 1.85 -4.15
CA ILE A 18 5.85 3.26 -3.94
C ILE A 18 6.55 3.42 -2.60
N ALA A 19 6.02 2.76 -1.58
CA ALA A 19 6.59 2.79 -0.24
C ALA A 19 6.28 1.48 0.49
N PHE A 20 7.14 1.12 1.44
CA PHE A 20 7.08 -0.15 2.16
C PHE A 20 7.48 0.07 3.62
N CYS A 21 6.86 -0.66 4.55
CA CYS A 21 7.26 -0.70 5.94
C CYS A 21 7.13 -2.12 6.51
N PRO A 22 8.04 -2.54 7.41
CA PRO A 22 7.86 -3.76 8.18
C PRO A 22 6.67 -3.58 9.13
N VAL A 23 5.90 -4.64 9.32
CA VAL A 23 4.76 -4.67 10.26
C VAL A 23 4.69 -6.01 10.98
N LEU A 24 3.79 -6.12 11.97
CA LEU A 24 3.54 -7.39 12.65
C LEU A 24 3.21 -8.50 11.65
N ASN A 25 3.93 -9.60 11.75
CA ASN A 25 3.78 -10.80 10.91
C ASN A 25 3.96 -10.57 9.40
N GLY A 26 4.69 -9.53 8.99
CA GLY A 26 4.86 -9.31 7.56
C GLY A 26 5.39 -7.94 7.15
N TYR A 27 4.93 -7.52 5.99
CA TYR A 27 5.23 -6.22 5.42
C TYR A 27 3.94 -5.55 4.94
N LEU A 28 3.86 -4.24 5.13
CA LEU A 28 2.80 -3.41 4.60
C LEU A 28 3.41 -2.48 3.55
N TYR A 29 2.77 -2.34 2.40
CA TYR A 29 3.28 -1.45 1.36
C TYR A 29 2.14 -0.78 0.60
N THR A 30 2.43 0.41 0.07
CA THR A 30 1.56 1.07 -0.92
C THR A 30 2.07 0.75 -2.31
N ALA A 31 1.15 0.48 -3.22
CA ALA A 31 1.46 0.30 -4.61
C ALA A 31 0.43 0.95 -5.53
N THR A 32 0.89 1.50 -6.64
CA THR A 32 0.03 1.94 -7.74
C THR A 32 0.08 0.91 -8.84
N VAL A 33 -1.07 0.50 -9.34
CA VAL A 33 -1.13 -0.28 -10.57
C VAL A 33 -0.96 0.69 -11.73
N ILE A 34 0.06 0.47 -12.56
CA ILE A 34 0.35 1.36 -13.68
C ILE A 34 -0.87 1.45 -14.61
N GLY A 35 -1.40 2.67 -14.79
CA GLY A 35 -2.55 2.95 -15.64
C GLY A 35 -3.91 2.69 -14.99
N GLU A 36 -3.96 2.58 -13.66
CA GLU A 36 -5.21 2.64 -12.88
C GLU A 36 -5.18 3.87 -11.95
N PRO A 37 -6.34 4.47 -11.64
CA PRO A 37 -6.39 5.74 -10.91
C PRO A 37 -6.30 5.59 -9.39
N TYR A 38 -6.07 4.38 -8.87
CA TYR A 38 -6.12 4.10 -7.43
C TYR A 38 -4.80 3.53 -6.92
N GLU A 39 -4.54 3.78 -5.64
CA GLU A 39 -3.47 3.14 -4.88
C GLU A 39 -4.02 1.96 -4.07
N LYS A 40 -3.16 0.99 -3.78
CA LYS A 40 -3.47 -0.11 -2.89
C LYS A 40 -2.54 -0.10 -1.70
N LEU A 41 -3.09 -0.28 -0.51
CA LEU A 41 -2.34 -0.70 0.66
C LEU A 41 -2.44 -2.22 0.78
N VAL A 42 -1.31 -2.90 0.87
CA VAL A 42 -1.24 -4.36 0.83
C VAL A 42 -0.42 -4.87 2.00
N HIS A 43 -1.01 -5.80 2.76
CA HIS A 43 -0.34 -6.54 3.82
C HIS A 43 0.05 -7.93 3.28
N ILE A 44 1.34 -8.24 3.32
CA ILE A 44 1.89 -9.54 2.91
C ILE A 44 2.58 -10.24 4.08
N ASP A 45 2.54 -11.56 4.13
CA ASP A 45 3.35 -12.33 5.06
C ASP A 45 4.82 -12.44 4.60
N HIS A 46 5.66 -13.06 5.43
CA HIS A 46 7.09 -13.25 5.14
C HIS A 46 7.36 -14.15 3.92
N SER A 47 6.39 -14.90 3.42
CA SER A 47 6.50 -15.68 2.17
C SER A 47 6.11 -14.88 0.93
N GLY A 48 5.64 -13.64 1.10
CA GLY A 48 5.14 -12.79 0.02
C GLY A 48 3.68 -13.05 -0.33
N LYS A 49 2.95 -13.85 0.45
CA LYS A 49 1.52 -14.07 0.24
C LYS A 49 0.75 -12.86 0.71
N VAL A 50 -0.17 -12.36 -0.12
CA VAL A 50 -1.12 -11.31 0.25
C VAL A 50 -2.07 -11.85 1.31
N LEU A 51 -2.05 -11.21 2.48
CA LEU A 51 -2.98 -11.46 3.58
C LEU A 51 -4.23 -10.58 3.46
N TRP A 52 -4.02 -9.32 3.06
CA TRP A 52 -5.08 -8.32 2.95
C TRP A 52 -4.70 -7.20 1.98
N GLU A 53 -5.71 -6.61 1.34
CA GLU A 53 -5.55 -5.41 0.51
C GLU A 53 -6.73 -4.44 0.66
N LYS A 54 -6.45 -3.14 0.50
CA LYS A 54 -7.46 -2.09 0.39
C LYS A 54 -7.06 -1.09 -0.67
N SER A 55 -8.02 -0.78 -1.54
CA SER A 55 -7.85 0.25 -2.56
C SER A 55 -8.28 1.62 -2.02
N TYR A 56 -7.52 2.65 -2.39
CA TYR A 56 -7.81 4.05 -2.15
C TYR A 56 -8.02 4.73 -3.51
N PRO A 57 -9.15 5.43 -3.72
CA PRO A 57 -9.44 6.10 -4.99
C PRO A 57 -8.47 7.25 -5.29
N ASP A 58 -7.78 7.74 -4.25
CA ASP A 58 -6.78 8.80 -4.30
C ASP A 58 -5.45 8.30 -3.72
N SER A 59 -4.41 9.13 -3.79
CA SER A 59 -3.11 8.81 -3.20
C SER A 59 -3.19 8.63 -1.68
N VAL A 60 -2.40 7.67 -1.19
CA VAL A 60 -2.10 7.49 0.22
C VAL A 60 -0.86 8.32 0.53
N ASP A 61 -1.06 9.49 1.11
CA ASP A 61 0.02 10.45 1.37
C ASP A 61 1.03 9.93 2.38
N THR A 62 0.56 9.16 3.36
CA THR A 62 1.44 8.51 4.33
C THR A 62 0.78 7.28 4.93
N PHE A 63 1.62 6.33 5.34
CA PHE A 63 1.22 5.18 6.11
C PHE A 63 2.37 4.72 7.00
N GLY A 64 2.05 3.95 8.04
CA GLY A 64 3.05 3.40 8.93
C GLY A 64 2.41 2.67 10.10
N MET A 65 3.24 2.04 10.92
CA MET A 65 2.77 1.47 12.19
C MET A 65 2.48 2.57 13.20
N PHE A 66 1.35 2.45 13.87
CA PHE A 66 1.03 3.21 15.07
C PHE A 66 1.31 2.40 16.33
N SER A 67 1.13 1.07 16.26
CA SER A 67 1.52 0.11 17.28
C SER A 67 1.93 -1.22 16.63
N GLU A 68 2.34 -2.20 17.43
CA GLU A 68 2.56 -3.57 16.94
C GLU A 68 1.32 -4.14 16.23
N ARG A 69 0.11 -3.78 16.64
CA ARG A 69 -1.13 -4.35 16.08
C ARG A 69 -1.79 -3.45 15.04
N GLU A 70 -1.45 -2.17 15.01
CA GLU A 70 -2.20 -1.18 14.25
C GLU A 70 -1.30 -0.39 13.31
N ALA A 71 -1.75 -0.28 12.07
CA ALA A 71 -1.19 0.64 11.10
C ALA A 71 -2.14 1.83 10.89
N ILE A 72 -1.58 2.94 10.47
CA ILE A 72 -2.32 4.10 9.99
C ILE A 72 -2.05 4.32 8.52
N ALA A 73 -3.05 4.79 7.80
CA ALA A 73 -2.93 5.32 6.45
C ALA A 73 -3.73 6.62 6.38
N MET A 74 -3.15 7.66 5.78
CA MET A 74 -3.82 8.95 5.61
C MET A 74 -3.95 9.25 4.12
N SER A 75 -5.16 9.63 3.73
CA SER A 75 -5.44 10.29 2.46
C SER A 75 -5.87 11.72 2.73
N VAL A 76 -5.03 12.65 2.33
CA VAL A 76 -5.26 14.09 2.40
C VAL A 76 -6.42 14.47 1.51
N THR A 77 -6.39 14.03 0.25
CA THR A 77 -7.42 14.34 -0.76
C THR A 77 -8.80 13.87 -0.33
N ALA A 78 -8.89 12.67 0.26
CA ALA A 78 -10.16 12.12 0.73
C ALA A 78 -10.59 12.66 2.11
N GLY A 79 -9.77 13.46 2.79
CA GLY A 79 -10.07 13.93 4.15
C GLY A 79 -10.18 12.77 5.15
N GLN A 80 -9.38 11.71 5.00
CA GLN A 80 -9.56 10.46 5.73
C GLN A 80 -8.27 9.93 6.37
N ILE A 81 -8.38 9.48 7.62
CA ILE A 81 -7.37 8.69 8.34
C ILE A 81 -7.97 7.32 8.61
N ASP A 82 -7.31 6.28 8.14
CA ASP A 82 -7.68 4.90 8.40
C ASP A 82 -6.72 4.29 9.43
N VAL A 83 -7.29 3.71 10.49
CA VAL A 83 -6.59 2.87 11.46
C VAL A 83 -6.92 1.42 11.14
N ILE A 84 -5.90 0.62 10.89
CA ILE A 84 -6.00 -0.74 10.37
C ILE A 84 -5.52 -1.71 11.45
N ASP A 85 -6.38 -2.64 11.88
CA ASP A 85 -5.99 -3.76 12.73
C ASP A 85 -5.30 -4.82 11.85
N LEU A 86 -4.02 -5.08 12.11
CA LEU A 86 -3.19 -5.99 11.31
C LEU A 86 -3.47 -7.47 11.57
N LEU A 87 -4.15 -7.82 12.67
CA LEU A 87 -4.51 -9.18 13.01
C LEU A 87 -5.88 -9.56 12.42
N GLU A 88 -6.87 -8.69 12.64
CA GLU A 88 -8.27 -8.92 12.22
C GLU A 88 -8.57 -8.35 10.83
N HIS A 89 -7.64 -7.57 10.27
CA HIS A 89 -7.77 -6.87 8.98
C HIS A 89 -9.02 -5.98 8.89
N THR A 90 -9.40 -5.39 10.03
CA THR A 90 -10.51 -4.43 10.12
C THR A 90 -10.00 -3.01 9.98
N VAL A 91 -10.82 -2.12 9.41
CA VAL A 91 -10.49 -0.71 9.20
C VAL A 91 -11.47 0.17 9.94
N ARG A 92 -10.94 1.11 10.72
CA ARG A 92 -11.70 2.21 11.33
C ARG A 92 -11.29 3.50 10.67
N SER A 93 -12.28 4.21 10.15
CA SER A 93 -12.07 5.42 9.35
C SER A 93 -12.52 6.65 10.11
N TYR A 94 -11.64 7.64 10.15
CA TYR A 94 -11.85 8.91 10.83
C TYR A 94 -11.73 10.04 9.82
N PRO A 95 -12.70 10.97 9.75
CA PRO A 95 -12.55 12.16 8.92
C PRO A 95 -11.45 13.04 9.52
N HIS A 96 -10.62 13.63 8.66
CA HIS A 96 -9.79 14.78 9.01
C HIS A 96 -10.25 16.00 8.20
N GLN A 97 -10.12 17.17 8.79
CA GLN A 97 -10.39 18.44 8.12
C GLN A 97 -9.22 19.37 8.39
N TYR A 98 -8.86 20.15 7.39
CA TYR A 98 -7.99 21.31 7.59
C TYR A 98 -8.78 22.36 8.39
N ALA A 99 -8.15 22.90 9.43
CA ALA A 99 -8.66 24.04 10.18
C ALA A 99 -8.56 25.34 9.38
#